data_AF-A0A7V6YI05-F1
#
_entry.id   AF-A0A7V6YI05-F1
#
_cell.length_a   1.000
_cell.length_b   1.000
_cell.length_c   1.000
_cell.angle_alpha   90.00
_cell.angle_beta   90.00
_cell.angle_gamma   90.00
#
_symmetry.space_group_name_H-M   'P 1'
#
loop_
_entity.id
_entity.type
_entity.pdbx_description
1 polymer ?
#
loop_
_entity_poly.entity_id
_entity_poly.type
_entity_poly.pdbx_seq_one_letter_code
_entity_poly.pdbx_strand_id
1 'polypeptide(L)'
;EKDAPDKGLQARLLRAAKMYAWMKGMGFAGVHIGGHNVKYEHVEFIIEKGEELSANWQDLIHEFDYPMPNGFYLFEKDEKTGLNKEVPVNRKGRPLDAPVPFVYKLSRFMHNLMFEPGKNLFGLMQKFSAKVEGTPWEKRLHRFEHANKVWLYDCKDCGDCALMDLAYVCPMSQCPKNQRNGACEGSYYGWCEVYPNERKCVWVQAYARLKKYGEEEQLNSYRVKPCNWDLYQKSSWINFYLGKDHSAERLGIKNPKENENKK
;
A
#
# COMPACT_ATOMS: atom_id res chain seq x y z
N GLU A 1 8.69 -27.15 18.85
CA GLU A 1 10.13 -26.86 18.60
C GLU A 1 10.80 -26.09 19.73
N LYS A 2 10.20 -25.01 20.24
CA LYS A 2 10.79 -24.20 21.33
C LYS A 2 11.06 -24.98 22.63
N ASP A 3 10.28 -26.03 22.88
CA ASP A 3 10.35 -26.84 24.11
C ASP A 3 11.36 -28.00 24.03
N ALA A 4 12.08 -28.14 22.91
CA ALA A 4 13.13 -29.15 22.78
C ALA A 4 14.37 -28.79 23.65
N PRO A 5 15.21 -29.78 24.03
CA PRO A 5 16.40 -29.54 24.87
C PRO A 5 17.38 -28.49 24.32
N ASP A 6 17.47 -28.37 22.99
CA ASP A 6 18.29 -27.39 22.26
C ASP A 6 17.54 -26.08 21.96
N LYS A 7 16.33 -25.91 22.50
CA LYS A 7 15.40 -24.81 22.19
C LYS A 7 15.09 -24.69 20.69
N GLY A 8 15.07 -25.82 19.98
CA GLY A 8 14.78 -25.89 18.55
C GLY A 8 15.88 -25.30 17.66
N LEU A 9 17.14 -25.27 18.13
CA LEU A 9 18.27 -24.82 17.31
C LEU A 9 18.46 -25.71 16.08
N GLN A 10 18.54 -27.03 16.28
CA GLN A 10 18.78 -27.99 15.20
C GLN A 10 17.64 -27.98 14.18
N ALA A 11 16.40 -27.87 14.64
CA ALA A 11 15.23 -27.74 13.75
C ALA A 11 15.30 -26.48 12.87
N ARG A 12 15.76 -25.35 13.43
CA ARG A 12 15.96 -24.10 12.67
C ARG A 12 17.11 -24.21 11.67
N LEU A 13 18.23 -24.81 12.05
CA LEU A 13 19.36 -25.04 11.16
C LEU A 13 18.98 -25.96 9.99
N LEU A 14 18.26 -27.06 10.28
CA LEU A 14 17.77 -27.97 9.25
C LEU A 14 16.77 -27.27 8.31
N ARG A 15 15.87 -26.44 8.84
CA ARG A 15 14.95 -25.65 8.02
C ARG A 15 15.70 -24.70 7.09
N ALA A 16 16.74 -24.02 7.59
CA ALA A 16 17.59 -23.15 6.77
C ALA A 16 18.36 -23.92 5.70
N ALA A 17 18.89 -25.11 6.01
CA ALA A 17 19.52 -26.01 5.03
C ALA A 17 18.54 -26.45 3.93
N LYS A 18 17.30 -26.80 4.31
CA LYS A 18 16.24 -27.13 3.34
C LYS A 18 15.89 -25.93 2.46
N MET A 19 15.82 -24.72 3.03
CA MET A 19 15.61 -23.48 2.25
C MET A 19 16.73 -23.23 1.26
N TYR A 20 17.99 -23.41 1.68
CA TYR A 20 19.15 -23.36 0.80
C TYR A 20 18.98 -24.31 -0.40
N ALA A 21 18.63 -25.57 -0.13
CA ALA A 21 18.52 -26.62 -1.14
C ALA A 21 17.50 -26.29 -2.24
N TRP A 22 16.26 -25.90 -1.87
CA TRP A 22 15.24 -25.60 -2.88
C TRP A 22 15.45 -24.26 -3.58
N MET A 23 16.02 -23.24 -2.92
CA MET A 23 16.42 -22.00 -3.59
C MET A 23 17.50 -22.26 -4.65
N LYS A 24 18.51 -23.07 -4.33
CA LYS A 24 19.53 -23.50 -5.30
C LYS A 24 18.90 -24.29 -6.45
N GLY A 25 18.02 -25.25 -6.15
CA GLY A 25 17.30 -26.04 -7.13
C GLY A 25 16.44 -25.21 -8.10
N MET A 26 15.85 -24.12 -7.61
CA MET A 26 15.11 -23.14 -8.42
C MET A 26 16.00 -22.20 -9.25
N GLY A 27 17.33 -22.26 -9.10
CA GLY A 27 18.28 -21.46 -9.87
C GLY A 27 18.59 -20.08 -9.28
N PHE A 28 18.35 -19.86 -7.97
CA PHE A 28 18.79 -18.63 -7.32
C PHE A 28 20.33 -18.54 -7.30
N ALA A 29 20.86 -17.33 -7.51
CA ALA A 29 22.31 -17.10 -7.58
C ALA A 29 23.04 -17.22 -6.23
N GLY A 30 22.32 -17.24 -5.12
CA GLY A 30 22.89 -17.38 -3.78
C GLY A 30 21.86 -17.15 -2.69
N VAL A 31 22.29 -17.34 -1.44
CA VAL A 31 21.48 -17.08 -0.25
C VAL A 31 22.19 -16.12 0.70
N HIS A 32 21.42 -15.34 1.45
CA HIS A 32 21.93 -14.54 2.55
C HIS A 32 21.60 -15.23 3.88
N ILE A 33 22.62 -15.69 4.61
CA ILE A 33 22.45 -16.33 5.91
C ILE A 33 22.81 -15.31 6.99
N GLY A 34 21.81 -14.86 7.74
CA GLY A 34 21.96 -13.84 8.77
C GLY A 34 21.05 -14.08 9.98
N GLY A 35 21.49 -13.63 11.15
CA GLY A 35 20.74 -13.73 12.39
C GLY A 35 21.59 -13.42 13.62
N HIS A 36 20.94 -13.05 14.72
CA HIS A 36 21.63 -12.86 16.00
C HIS A 36 22.20 -14.20 16.50
N ASN A 37 23.47 -14.21 16.92
CA ASN A 37 24.19 -15.39 17.42
C ASN A 37 24.36 -16.54 16.41
N VAL A 38 24.34 -16.25 15.10
CA VAL A 38 24.77 -17.22 14.10
C VAL A 38 26.29 -17.39 14.20
N LYS A 39 26.74 -18.63 14.42
CA LYS A 39 28.15 -18.98 14.47
C LYS A 39 28.61 -19.56 13.13
N TYR A 40 29.92 -19.62 12.95
CA TYR A 40 30.53 -20.18 11.74
C TYR A 40 30.08 -21.62 11.48
N GLU A 41 30.03 -22.47 12.51
CA GLU A 41 29.67 -23.89 12.39
C GLU A 41 28.21 -24.07 11.96
N HIS A 42 27.33 -23.13 12.31
CA HIS A 42 25.94 -23.13 11.85
C HIS A 42 25.85 -22.85 10.35
N VAL A 43 26.70 -21.96 9.83
CA VAL A 43 26.74 -21.62 8.41
C VAL A 43 27.28 -22.79 7.60
N GLU A 44 28.38 -23.42 8.04
CA GLU A 44 28.89 -24.66 7.43
C GLU A 44 27.82 -25.73 7.39
N PHE A 45 27.16 -26.01 8.52
CA PHE A 45 26.09 -27.01 8.57
C PHE A 45 24.97 -26.71 7.56
N ILE A 46 24.52 -25.45 7.46
CA ILE A 46 23.45 -25.05 6.53
C ILE A 46 23.86 -25.31 5.08
N ILE A 47 25.10 -24.95 4.72
CA ILE A 47 25.61 -25.12 3.35
C ILE A 47 25.80 -26.61 3.05
N GLU A 48 26.55 -27.34 3.87
CA GLU A 48 26.84 -28.76 3.64
C GLU A 48 25.56 -29.59 3.58
N LYS A 49 24.65 -29.41 4.55
CA LYS A 49 23.37 -30.12 4.57
C LYS A 49 22.46 -29.66 3.42
N GLY A 50 22.51 -28.38 3.06
CA GLY A 50 21.76 -27.85 1.92
C GLY A 50 22.23 -28.42 0.58
N GLU A 51 23.54 -28.57 0.40
CA GLU A 51 24.15 -29.21 -0.77
C GLU A 51 23.73 -30.67 -0.89
N GLU A 52 23.80 -31.43 0.20
CA GLU A 52 23.32 -32.82 0.26
C GLU A 52 21.86 -32.95 -0.17
N LEU A 53 21.00 -32.05 0.30
CA LEU A 53 19.56 -32.06 0.02
C LEU A 53 19.21 -31.49 -1.36
N SER A 54 20.13 -30.76 -2.00
CA SER A 54 19.86 -30.03 -3.25
C SER A 54 19.58 -30.95 -4.44
N ALA A 55 20.03 -32.20 -4.43
CA ALA A 55 19.79 -33.13 -5.54
C ALA A 55 18.30 -33.52 -5.67
N ASN A 56 17.58 -33.61 -4.55
CA ASN A 56 16.16 -33.99 -4.48
C ASN A 56 15.31 -32.85 -3.89
N TRP A 57 15.65 -31.62 -4.23
CA TRP A 57 15.07 -30.43 -3.62
C TRP A 57 13.55 -30.32 -3.82
N GLN A 58 13.00 -30.92 -4.88
CA GLN A 58 11.56 -30.93 -5.15
C GLN A 58 10.77 -31.62 -4.03
N ASP A 59 11.37 -32.64 -3.39
CA ASP A 59 10.75 -33.33 -2.27
C ASP A 59 10.58 -32.41 -1.06
N LEU A 60 11.30 -31.29 -0.99
CA LEU A 60 11.23 -30.34 0.13
C LEU A 60 10.11 -29.30 -0.04
N ILE A 61 9.60 -29.10 -1.26
CA ILE A 61 8.69 -27.99 -1.58
C ILE A 61 7.45 -28.00 -0.68
N HIS A 62 6.88 -29.19 -0.45
CA HIS A 62 5.66 -29.35 0.36
C HIS A 62 5.84 -28.93 1.84
N GLU A 63 7.07 -28.89 2.36
CA GLU A 63 7.34 -28.41 3.73
C GLU A 63 7.29 -26.88 3.85
N PHE A 64 7.38 -26.17 2.72
CA PHE A 64 7.36 -24.72 2.61
C PHE A 64 6.12 -24.19 1.86
N ASP A 65 5.20 -25.08 1.47
CA ASP A 65 3.89 -24.69 0.96
C ASP A 65 2.94 -24.45 2.14
N TYR A 66 2.53 -23.21 2.33
CA TYR A 66 1.60 -22.79 3.38
C TYR A 66 0.30 -22.26 2.77
N PRO A 67 -0.55 -23.14 2.21
CA PRO A 67 -1.75 -22.71 1.52
C PRO A 67 -2.77 -22.12 2.51
N MET A 68 -3.36 -20.98 2.16
CA MET A 68 -4.47 -20.39 2.90
C MET A 68 -5.79 -20.99 2.42
N PRO A 69 -6.66 -21.46 3.33
CA PRO A 69 -8.00 -21.90 2.98
C PRO A 69 -8.77 -20.77 2.28
N ASN A 70 -9.31 -21.05 1.09
CA ASN A 70 -9.95 -20.04 0.22
C ASN A 70 -9.06 -18.83 -0.12
N GLY A 71 -7.74 -19.01 -0.01
CA GLY A 71 -6.75 -18.01 -0.39
C GLY A 71 -6.76 -17.75 -1.90
N PHE A 72 -6.33 -16.55 -2.27
CA PHE A 72 -6.09 -16.23 -3.67
C PHE A 72 -4.60 -16.23 -3.97
N TYR A 73 -4.24 -17.00 -5.00
CA TYR A 73 -2.90 -17.08 -5.55
C TYR A 73 -2.94 -16.41 -6.92
N LEU A 74 -2.02 -15.46 -7.15
CA LEU A 74 -2.00 -14.69 -8.38
C LEU A 74 -1.67 -15.56 -9.60
N PHE A 75 -0.91 -16.63 -9.39
CA PHE A 75 -0.44 -17.54 -10.42
C PHE A 75 -1.07 -18.92 -10.26
N GLU A 76 -1.26 -19.63 -11.38
CA GLU A 76 -1.76 -21.00 -11.37
C GLU A 76 -0.77 -21.94 -10.67
N LYS A 77 -1.28 -22.89 -9.89
CA LYS A 77 -0.47 -23.97 -9.31
C LYS A 77 -0.06 -24.96 -10.41
N ASP A 78 1.19 -25.39 -10.37
CA ASP A 78 1.68 -26.53 -11.10
C ASP A 78 1.58 -27.79 -10.23
N GLU A 79 0.59 -28.64 -10.52
CA GLU A 79 0.36 -29.89 -9.77
C GLU A 79 1.54 -30.87 -9.86
N LYS A 80 2.42 -30.75 -10.86
CA LYS A 80 3.57 -31.65 -11.00
C LYS A 80 4.72 -31.29 -10.06
N THR A 81 4.98 -29.99 -9.90
CA THR A 81 6.12 -29.48 -9.13
C THR A 81 5.71 -28.96 -7.76
N GLY A 82 4.43 -28.68 -7.54
CA GLY A 82 3.93 -27.97 -6.35
C GLY A 82 4.21 -26.46 -6.37
N LEU A 83 4.91 -25.95 -7.39
CA LEU A 83 5.24 -24.53 -7.54
C LEU A 83 4.17 -23.75 -8.31
N ASN A 84 4.39 -22.45 -8.50
CA ASN A 84 3.56 -21.62 -9.35
C ASN A 84 4.05 -21.65 -10.80
N LYS A 85 3.10 -21.67 -11.75
CA LYS A 85 3.37 -21.36 -13.16
C LYS A 85 3.54 -19.85 -13.36
N GLU A 86 4.03 -19.44 -14.52
CA GLU A 86 4.09 -18.02 -14.90
C GLU A 86 2.73 -17.46 -15.38
N VAL A 87 1.70 -18.30 -15.42
CA VAL A 87 0.37 -17.94 -15.91
C VAL A 87 -0.45 -17.33 -14.77
N PRO A 88 -0.87 -16.06 -14.86
CA PRO A 88 -1.71 -15.45 -13.84
C PRO A 88 -3.14 -16.00 -13.92
N VAL A 89 -3.77 -16.21 -12.76
CA VAL A 89 -5.17 -16.65 -12.70
C VAL A 89 -6.11 -15.53 -13.16
N ASN A 90 -7.24 -15.92 -13.74
CA ASN A 90 -8.26 -14.95 -14.13
C ASN A 90 -8.92 -14.32 -12.89
N ARG A 91 -8.78 -12.99 -12.75
CA ARG A 91 -9.31 -12.21 -11.63
C ARG A 91 -10.77 -11.77 -11.80
N LYS A 92 -11.34 -11.93 -13.01
CA LYS A 92 -12.70 -11.46 -13.34
C LYS A 92 -13.76 -12.17 -12.49
N GLY A 93 -14.73 -11.40 -12.00
CA GLY A 93 -15.86 -11.93 -11.22
C GLY A 93 -15.55 -12.28 -9.76
N ARG A 94 -14.30 -12.14 -9.31
CA ARG A 94 -13.96 -12.39 -7.89
C ARG A 94 -14.64 -11.34 -6.99
N PRO A 95 -15.23 -11.73 -5.84
CA PRO A 95 -15.86 -10.80 -4.91
C PRO A 95 -14.88 -9.74 -4.36
N LEU A 96 -15.45 -8.70 -3.77
CA LEU A 96 -14.68 -7.65 -3.09
C LEU A 96 -14.39 -8.07 -1.65
N ASP A 97 -13.15 -7.90 -1.20
CA ASP A 97 -12.73 -8.26 0.17
C ASP A 97 -13.11 -7.20 1.23
N ALA A 98 -13.72 -6.09 0.79
CA ALA A 98 -14.28 -5.03 1.62
C ALA A 98 -15.50 -4.38 0.95
N PRO A 99 -16.47 -3.88 1.74
CA PRO A 99 -17.60 -3.14 1.19
C PRO A 99 -17.13 -1.81 0.56
N VAL A 100 -17.85 -1.36 -0.46
CA VAL A 100 -17.60 -0.07 -1.11
C VAL A 100 -18.69 0.92 -0.70
N PRO A 101 -18.40 1.88 0.20
CA PRO A 101 -19.40 2.81 0.71
C PRO A 101 -19.97 3.72 -0.39
N PHE A 102 -21.23 4.14 -0.24
CA PHE A 102 -21.84 5.13 -1.15
C PHE A 102 -21.04 6.44 -1.19
N VAL A 103 -20.48 6.86 -0.05
CA VAL A 103 -19.61 8.03 0.05
C VAL A 103 -18.50 7.98 -0.99
N TYR A 104 -17.87 6.83 -1.26
CA TYR A 104 -16.84 6.73 -2.29
C TYR A 104 -17.36 7.07 -3.70
N LYS A 105 -18.58 6.63 -4.05
CA LYS A 105 -19.19 6.98 -5.34
C LYS A 105 -19.43 8.49 -5.44
N LEU A 106 -19.91 9.12 -4.37
CA LEU A 106 -20.05 10.57 -4.28
C LEU A 106 -18.69 11.27 -4.39
N SER A 107 -17.66 10.78 -3.69
CA SER A 107 -16.30 11.33 -3.75
C SER A 107 -15.74 11.31 -5.16
N ARG A 108 -15.91 10.19 -5.91
CA ARG A 108 -15.50 10.09 -7.32
C ARG A 108 -16.21 11.10 -8.21
N PHE A 109 -17.52 11.26 -8.02
CA PHE A 109 -18.28 12.26 -8.76
C PHE A 109 -17.77 13.69 -8.48
N MET A 110 -17.60 14.05 -7.20
CA MET A 110 -17.06 15.35 -6.81
C MET A 110 -15.61 15.55 -7.28
N HIS A 111 -14.80 14.48 -7.32
CA HIS A 111 -13.44 14.50 -7.88
C HIS A 111 -13.46 14.96 -9.33
N ASN A 112 -14.22 14.25 -10.16
CA ASN A 112 -14.32 14.54 -11.58
C ASN A 112 -14.86 15.96 -11.81
N LEU A 113 -15.87 16.38 -11.04
CA LEU A 113 -16.49 17.69 -11.19
C LEU A 113 -15.58 18.86 -10.78
N MET A 114 -14.83 18.73 -9.68
CA MET A 114 -14.12 19.86 -9.06
C MET A 114 -12.60 19.72 -9.00
N PHE A 115 -12.08 18.51 -8.78
CA PHE A 115 -10.66 18.28 -8.47
C PHE A 115 -9.83 17.79 -9.67
N GLU A 116 -10.46 17.31 -10.74
CA GLU A 116 -9.76 16.83 -11.93
C GLU A 116 -9.12 18.00 -12.73
N PRO A 117 -7.79 18.08 -12.84
CA PRO A 117 -7.11 19.20 -13.47
C PRO A 117 -7.54 19.44 -14.93
N GLY A 118 -7.77 20.70 -15.27
CA GLY A 118 -8.12 21.11 -16.64
C GLY A 118 -9.54 20.74 -17.07
N LYS A 119 -10.37 20.17 -16.19
CA LYS A 119 -11.76 19.81 -16.48
C LYS A 119 -12.76 20.60 -15.63
N ASN A 120 -13.99 20.72 -16.16
CA ASN A 120 -15.17 21.15 -15.41
C ASN A 120 -14.95 22.44 -14.59
N LEU A 121 -15.10 22.38 -13.26
CA LEU A 121 -15.02 23.52 -12.36
C LEU A 121 -13.60 23.80 -11.86
N PHE A 122 -12.59 23.00 -12.26
CA PHE A 122 -11.23 23.12 -11.73
C PHE A 122 -10.65 24.52 -11.89
N GLY A 123 -10.74 25.12 -13.08
CA GLY A 123 -10.21 26.46 -13.34
C GLY A 123 -10.92 27.57 -12.54
N LEU A 124 -12.22 27.41 -12.28
CA LEU A 124 -12.99 28.31 -11.41
C LEU A 124 -12.51 28.20 -9.96
N MET A 125 -12.38 26.97 -9.47
CA MET A 125 -11.90 26.68 -8.11
C MET A 125 -10.47 27.19 -7.92
N GLN A 126 -9.60 27.04 -8.92
CA GLN A 126 -8.24 27.56 -8.89
C GLN A 126 -8.19 29.09 -8.77
N LYS A 127 -8.99 29.81 -9.58
CA LYS A 127 -9.11 31.28 -9.47
C LYS A 127 -9.68 31.70 -8.11
N PHE A 128 -10.66 30.97 -7.59
CA PHE A 128 -11.25 31.23 -6.28
C PHE A 128 -10.23 31.02 -5.16
N SER A 129 -9.52 29.88 -5.14
CA SER A 129 -8.46 29.59 -4.19
C SER A 129 -7.33 30.63 -4.22
N ALA A 130 -6.94 31.11 -5.41
CA ALA A 130 -5.94 32.16 -5.54
C ALA A 130 -6.39 33.48 -4.91
N LYS A 131 -7.65 33.88 -5.10
CA LYS A 131 -8.22 35.10 -4.49
C LYS A 131 -8.39 34.99 -2.99
N VAL A 132 -8.68 33.80 -2.47
CA VAL A 132 -8.98 33.59 -1.05
C VAL A 132 -7.72 33.39 -0.21
N GLU A 133 -6.65 32.83 -0.77
CA GLU A 133 -5.38 32.64 -0.08
C GLU A 133 -4.86 33.96 0.53
N GLY A 134 -4.50 33.92 1.82
CA GLY A 134 -4.01 35.04 2.62
C GLY A 134 -5.12 35.91 3.23
N THR A 135 -6.38 35.68 2.87
CA THR A 135 -7.52 36.47 3.37
C THR A 135 -8.19 35.83 4.59
N PRO A 136 -8.98 36.57 5.39
CA PRO A 136 -9.76 35.98 6.48
C PRO A 136 -10.74 34.88 6.05
N TRP A 137 -11.12 34.85 4.77
CA TRP A 137 -11.99 33.82 4.20
C TRP A 137 -11.30 32.46 4.10
N GLU A 138 -9.98 32.41 3.96
CA GLU A 138 -9.21 31.16 3.96
C GLU A 138 -9.47 30.36 5.25
N LYS A 139 -9.43 31.02 6.40
CA LYS A 139 -9.69 30.38 7.71
C LYS A 139 -11.13 29.85 7.84
N ARG A 140 -12.09 30.46 7.14
CA ARG A 140 -13.48 29.97 7.13
C ARG A 140 -13.62 28.75 6.22
N LEU A 141 -13.05 28.80 5.02
CA LEU A 141 -13.03 27.68 4.09
C LEU A 141 -12.27 26.48 4.66
N HIS A 142 -11.12 26.71 5.30
CA HIS A 142 -10.34 25.65 5.94
C HIS A 142 -11.13 24.97 7.06
N ARG A 143 -11.80 25.72 7.94
CA ARG A 143 -12.66 25.12 8.97
C ARG A 143 -13.81 24.32 8.37
N PHE A 144 -14.45 24.85 7.33
CA PHE A 144 -15.51 24.13 6.63
C PHE A 144 -14.99 22.84 5.96
N GLU A 145 -13.88 22.93 5.23
CA GLU A 145 -13.18 21.78 4.64
C GLU A 145 -12.88 20.73 5.71
N HIS A 146 -12.23 21.14 6.80
CA HIS A 146 -11.80 20.25 7.86
C HIS A 146 -12.99 19.54 8.50
N ALA A 147 -14.06 20.28 8.85
CA ALA A 147 -15.28 19.69 9.40
C ALA A 147 -15.90 18.64 8.47
N ASN A 148 -16.01 18.96 7.17
CA ASN A 148 -16.53 18.00 6.17
C ASN A 148 -15.62 16.77 6.04
N LYS A 149 -14.30 16.95 6.02
CA LYS A 149 -13.35 15.84 5.87
C LYS A 149 -13.21 14.99 7.13
N VAL A 150 -13.40 15.56 8.32
CA VAL A 150 -13.52 14.80 9.57
C VAL A 150 -14.76 13.91 9.51
N TRP A 151 -15.91 14.49 9.17
CA TRP A 151 -17.16 13.74 9.10
C TRP A 151 -17.15 12.62 8.05
N LEU A 152 -16.54 12.85 6.88
CA LEU A 152 -16.54 11.89 5.77
C LEU A 152 -15.38 10.88 5.81
N TYR A 153 -14.21 11.26 6.33
CA TYR A 153 -12.96 10.51 6.15
C TYR A 153 -12.07 10.44 7.41
N ASP A 154 -12.54 10.91 8.56
CA ASP A 154 -11.78 11.00 9.81
C ASP A 154 -10.48 11.83 9.68
N CYS A 155 -10.52 12.94 8.94
CA CYS A 155 -9.33 13.74 8.63
C CYS A 155 -8.52 14.22 9.86
N LYS A 156 -7.19 14.23 9.71
CA LYS A 156 -6.23 14.74 10.72
C LYS A 156 -5.55 16.07 10.32
N ASP A 157 -6.04 16.71 9.27
CA ASP A 157 -5.58 18.03 8.83
C ASP A 157 -4.09 18.14 8.45
N CYS A 158 -3.56 17.13 7.76
CA CYS A 158 -2.17 17.15 7.29
C CYS A 158 -1.87 18.24 6.23
N GLY A 159 -2.89 18.83 5.60
CA GLY A 159 -2.77 19.88 4.57
C GLY A 159 -2.19 19.47 3.22
N ASP A 160 -1.41 18.38 3.17
CA ASP A 160 -0.92 17.72 1.95
C ASP A 160 -1.74 16.44 1.71
N CYS A 161 -2.88 16.53 1.02
CA CYS A 161 -3.90 15.48 1.11
C CYS A 161 -3.67 14.30 0.16
N ALA A 162 -3.49 13.08 0.71
CA ALA A 162 -3.35 11.83 -0.06
C ALA A 162 -4.66 11.02 -0.19
N LEU A 163 -5.83 11.66 -0.02
CA LEU A 163 -7.13 10.96 -0.13
C LEU A 163 -7.34 10.39 -1.53
N MET A 164 -7.00 11.15 -2.56
CA MET A 164 -7.26 10.78 -3.95
C MET A 164 -6.38 9.61 -4.38
N ASP A 165 -5.15 9.54 -3.86
CA ASP A 165 -4.17 8.50 -4.16
C ASP A 165 -4.53 7.13 -3.57
N LEU A 166 -5.29 7.12 -2.47
CA LEU A 166 -5.73 5.89 -1.81
C LEU A 166 -7.25 5.71 -1.89
N ALA A 167 -7.84 6.02 -3.04
CA ALA A 167 -9.25 5.80 -3.35
C ALA A 167 -10.21 6.33 -2.25
N TYR A 168 -9.94 7.53 -1.76
CA TYR A 168 -10.66 8.23 -0.69
C TYR A 168 -10.67 7.48 0.66
N VAL A 169 -9.67 6.64 0.93
CA VAL A 169 -9.35 6.14 2.27
C VAL A 169 -8.22 7.01 2.80
N CYS A 170 -8.37 7.64 3.96
CA CYS A 170 -7.33 8.53 4.47
C CYS A 170 -6.18 7.71 5.11
N PRO A 171 -4.97 7.67 4.51
CA PRO A 171 -3.85 6.91 5.09
C PRO A 171 -3.33 7.53 6.39
N MET A 172 -3.56 8.84 6.60
CA MET A 172 -3.05 9.57 7.76
C MET A 172 -3.95 9.46 9.00
N SER A 173 -5.15 8.89 8.87
CA SER A 173 -6.10 8.78 9.98
C SER A 173 -6.56 7.35 10.23
N GLN A 174 -6.79 6.58 9.17
CA GLN A 174 -7.35 5.24 9.26
C GLN A 174 -6.28 4.15 9.36
N CYS A 175 -5.04 4.45 8.95
CA CYS A 175 -3.89 3.55 9.13
C CYS A 175 -3.13 3.94 10.40
N PRO A 176 -2.96 3.03 11.38
CA PRO A 176 -2.18 3.33 12.59
C PRO A 176 -0.70 3.63 12.31
N LYS A 177 -0.20 3.24 11.13
CA LYS A 177 1.17 3.48 10.70
C LYS A 177 1.35 4.77 9.88
N ASN A 178 0.26 5.49 9.57
CA ASN A 178 0.28 6.71 8.75
C ASN A 178 1.01 6.57 7.40
N GLN A 179 1.00 5.37 6.82
CA GLN A 179 1.73 5.06 5.59
C GLN A 179 0.92 5.44 4.35
N ARG A 180 1.48 6.34 3.54
CA ARG A 180 0.92 6.73 2.23
C ARG A 180 1.21 5.72 1.11
N ASN A 181 2.24 4.90 1.28
CA ASN A 181 2.62 3.84 0.37
C ASN A 181 2.61 2.51 1.14
N GLY A 182 2.04 1.49 0.53
CA GLY A 182 1.90 0.16 1.10
C GLY A 182 1.50 -0.84 0.02
N ALA A 183 0.97 -2.01 0.37
CA ALA A 183 0.67 -2.46 1.73
C ALA A 183 1.92 -2.61 2.61
N CYS A 184 1.74 -2.50 3.94
CA CYS A 184 2.83 -2.68 4.92
C CYS A 184 3.16 -4.14 5.24
N GLU A 185 2.57 -5.09 4.49
CA GLU A 185 2.58 -6.55 4.72
C GLU A 185 1.97 -7.05 6.05
N GLY A 186 1.82 -6.18 7.06
CA GLY A 186 1.16 -6.47 8.33
C GLY A 186 -0.37 -6.56 8.28
N SER A 187 -0.96 -7.11 7.22
CA SER A 187 -2.42 -7.36 7.18
C SER A 187 -2.71 -8.85 7.13
N TYR A 188 -3.66 -9.30 7.94
CA TYR A 188 -4.02 -10.72 8.07
C TYR A 188 -5.51 -10.91 7.80
N TYR A 189 -5.88 -11.77 6.84
CA TYR A 189 -7.26 -11.93 6.34
C TYR A 189 -7.97 -10.59 6.02
N GLY A 190 -7.19 -9.64 5.50
CA GLY A 190 -7.63 -8.29 5.14
C GLY A 190 -7.84 -7.33 6.32
N TRP A 191 -7.60 -7.77 7.56
CA TRP A 191 -7.61 -6.94 8.77
C TRP A 191 -6.24 -6.32 9.02
N CYS A 192 -6.20 -5.16 9.68
CA CYS A 192 -4.94 -4.57 10.13
C CYS A 192 -4.37 -5.38 11.32
N GLU A 193 -3.08 -5.68 11.35
CA GLU A 193 -2.45 -6.40 12.48
C GLU A 193 -2.58 -5.67 13.82
N VAL A 194 -2.66 -4.33 13.80
CA VAL A 194 -2.78 -3.52 15.02
C VAL A 194 -4.19 -3.62 15.60
N TYR A 195 -5.19 -3.88 14.75
CA TYR A 195 -6.60 -3.98 15.13
C TYR A 195 -7.25 -5.21 14.49
N PRO A 196 -6.86 -6.43 14.90
CA PRO A 196 -7.38 -7.67 14.32
C PRO A 196 -8.90 -7.75 14.50
N ASN A 197 -9.63 -8.15 13.46
CA ASN A 197 -11.10 -8.30 13.45
C ASN A 197 -11.91 -7.03 13.75
N GLU A 198 -11.27 -5.87 13.95
CA GLU A 198 -11.95 -4.60 14.22
C GLU A 198 -11.86 -3.62 13.06
N ARG A 199 -10.69 -3.51 12.41
CA ARG A 199 -10.47 -2.55 11.32
C ARG A 199 -9.87 -3.22 10.09
N LYS A 200 -10.57 -3.11 8.95
CA LYS A 200 -10.03 -3.56 7.66
C LYS A 200 -8.85 -2.68 7.25
N CYS A 201 -7.80 -3.31 6.72
CA CYS A 201 -6.63 -2.62 6.21
C CYS A 201 -7.02 -1.58 5.16
N VAL A 202 -6.47 -0.36 5.25
CA VAL A 202 -6.77 0.73 4.31
C VAL A 202 -6.50 0.35 2.85
N TRP A 203 -5.47 -0.47 2.60
CA TRP A 203 -5.11 -0.96 1.27
C TRP A 203 -6.12 -1.98 0.73
N VAL A 204 -6.69 -2.81 1.60
CA VAL A 204 -7.77 -3.75 1.22
C VAL A 204 -9.04 -2.97 0.87
N GLN A 205 -9.36 -1.92 1.63
CA GLN A 205 -10.47 -1.04 1.32
C GLN A 205 -10.25 -0.30 -0.02
N ALA A 206 -9.05 0.27 -0.24
CA ALA A 206 -8.72 0.99 -1.47
C ALA A 206 -8.74 0.06 -2.69
N TYR A 207 -8.17 -1.14 -2.57
CA TYR A 207 -8.21 -2.15 -3.63
C TYR A 207 -9.65 -2.54 -3.97
N ALA A 208 -10.50 -2.82 -2.97
CA ALA A 208 -11.91 -3.15 -3.21
C ALA A 208 -12.68 -2.00 -3.89
N ARG A 209 -12.39 -0.76 -3.50
CA ARG A 209 -12.96 0.45 -4.12
C ARG A 209 -12.58 0.57 -5.59
N LEU A 210 -11.31 0.40 -5.93
CA LEU A 210 -10.81 0.52 -7.30
C LEU A 210 -11.21 -0.67 -8.18
N LYS A 211 -11.12 -1.90 -7.66
CA LYS A 211 -11.54 -3.13 -8.34
C LYS A 211 -12.99 -3.08 -8.80
N LYS A 212 -13.88 -2.45 -8.02
CA LYS A 212 -15.29 -2.25 -8.42
C LYS A 212 -15.44 -1.51 -9.76
N TYR A 213 -14.46 -0.68 -10.13
CA TYR A 213 -14.42 0.08 -11.37
C TYR A 213 -13.37 -0.44 -12.37
N GLY A 214 -12.68 -1.55 -12.07
CA GLY A 214 -11.58 -2.08 -12.91
C GLY A 214 -10.33 -1.18 -12.94
N GLU A 215 -10.10 -0.44 -11.86
CA GLU A 215 -9.04 0.58 -11.74
C GLU A 215 -7.93 0.17 -10.75
N GLU A 216 -7.84 -1.10 -10.36
CA GLU A 216 -6.92 -1.56 -9.31
C GLU A 216 -5.43 -1.29 -9.61
N GLU A 217 -5.05 -1.25 -10.88
CA GLU A 217 -3.67 -0.95 -11.31
C GLU A 217 -3.22 0.46 -10.92
N GLN A 218 -4.14 1.37 -10.58
CA GLN A 218 -3.80 2.71 -10.08
C GLN A 218 -2.94 2.65 -8.82
N LEU A 219 -3.11 1.66 -7.95
CA LEU A 219 -2.30 1.52 -6.73
C LEU A 219 -0.82 1.26 -7.02
N ASN A 220 -0.50 0.70 -8.20
CA ASN A 220 0.86 0.45 -8.65
C ASN A 220 1.45 1.60 -9.48
N SER A 221 0.61 2.54 -9.93
CA SER A 221 0.99 3.55 -10.92
C SER A 221 1.89 4.65 -10.37
N TYR A 222 1.78 4.98 -9.08
CA TYR A 222 2.47 6.12 -8.50
C TYR A 222 2.81 5.91 -7.03
N ARG A 223 4.04 6.28 -6.66
CA ARG A 223 4.49 6.31 -5.26
C ARG A 223 4.26 7.72 -4.71
N VAL A 224 3.37 7.83 -3.73
CA VAL A 224 3.01 9.09 -3.09
C VAL A 224 4.20 9.63 -2.31
N LYS A 225 4.60 10.88 -2.53
CA LYS A 225 5.69 11.49 -1.76
C LYS A 225 5.35 11.54 -0.26
N PRO A 226 6.36 11.56 0.63
CA PRO A 226 6.14 11.83 2.05
C PRO A 226 5.29 13.07 2.28
N CYS A 227 4.54 13.09 3.38
CA CYS A 227 3.72 14.25 3.76
C CYS A 227 4.58 15.51 3.86
N ASN A 228 4.20 16.56 3.13
CA ASN A 228 4.76 17.88 3.37
C ASN A 228 4.16 18.48 4.65
N TRP A 229 4.91 18.45 5.75
CA TRP A 229 4.47 18.95 7.05
C TRP A 229 4.47 20.48 7.16
N ASP A 230 5.06 21.21 6.21
CA ASP A 230 4.92 22.68 6.16
C ASP A 230 3.47 23.11 5.86
N LEU A 231 2.66 22.17 5.36
CA LEU A 231 1.24 22.35 5.09
C LEU A 231 0.35 21.92 6.27
N TYR A 232 0.91 21.44 7.38
CA TYR A 232 0.15 20.96 8.52
C TYR A 232 -0.82 22.03 9.05
N GLN A 233 -2.07 21.63 9.32
CA GLN A 233 -3.15 22.51 9.78
C GLN A 233 -3.47 23.66 8.80
N LYS A 234 -3.26 23.44 7.50
CA LYS A 234 -3.67 24.35 6.42
C LYS A 234 -4.67 23.68 5.48
N SER A 235 -5.43 24.48 4.74
CA SER A 235 -6.42 24.00 3.78
C SER A 235 -5.79 23.16 2.67
N SER A 236 -6.11 21.87 2.61
CA SER A 236 -5.61 21.02 1.54
C SER A 236 -6.31 21.27 0.21
N TRP A 237 -7.53 21.83 0.19
CA TRP A 237 -8.15 22.31 -1.05
C TRP A 237 -7.37 23.47 -1.66
N ILE A 238 -7.04 24.49 -0.86
CA ILE A 238 -6.27 25.64 -1.36
C ILE A 238 -4.87 25.18 -1.79
N ASN A 239 -4.21 24.33 -1.00
CA ASN A 239 -2.89 23.80 -1.36
C ASN A 239 -2.93 23.01 -2.67
N PHE A 240 -3.95 22.18 -2.88
CA PHE A 240 -4.14 21.42 -4.11
C PHE A 240 -4.32 22.34 -5.33
N TYR A 241 -5.28 23.26 -5.28
CA TYR A 241 -5.58 24.13 -6.43
C TYR A 241 -4.45 25.11 -6.77
N LEU A 242 -3.64 25.49 -5.77
CA LEU A 242 -2.47 26.35 -5.97
C LEU A 242 -1.19 25.57 -6.28
N GLY A 243 -1.26 24.24 -6.43
CA GLY A 243 -0.10 23.42 -6.80
C GLY A 243 0.99 23.37 -5.72
N LYS A 244 0.62 23.48 -4.45
CA LYS A 244 1.57 23.44 -3.31
C LYS A 244 1.79 22.04 -2.74
N ASP A 245 0.86 21.14 -2.99
CA ASP A 245 0.87 19.80 -2.41
C ASP A 245 1.70 18.82 -3.26
N HIS A 246 1.87 17.59 -2.76
CA HIS A 246 2.70 16.58 -3.42
C HIS A 246 2.21 16.17 -4.81
N SER A 247 0.95 16.45 -5.16
CA SER A 247 0.32 16.01 -6.41
C SER A 247 0.58 16.97 -7.57
N ALA A 248 0.99 18.21 -7.28
CA ALA A 248 1.10 19.30 -8.23
C ALA A 248 1.96 18.96 -9.46
N GLU A 249 3.17 18.43 -9.22
CA GLU A 249 4.10 18.05 -10.29
C GLU A 249 3.51 16.95 -11.19
N ARG A 250 2.95 15.89 -10.57
CA ARG A 250 2.35 14.76 -11.28
C ARG A 250 1.15 15.20 -12.12
N LEU A 251 0.32 16.09 -11.58
CA LEU A 251 -0.94 16.52 -12.17
C LEU A 251 -0.79 17.78 -13.05
N GLY A 252 0.43 18.32 -13.19
CA GLY A 252 0.69 19.52 -13.97
C GLY A 252 -0.01 20.78 -13.42
N ILE A 253 -0.33 20.82 -12.13
CA ILE A 253 -1.02 21.95 -11.50
C ILE A 253 -0.01 23.04 -11.23
N LYS A 254 -0.13 24.17 -11.95
CA LYS A 254 0.73 25.34 -11.77
C LYS A 254 0.07 26.35 -10.84
N ASN A 255 0.87 27.04 -10.04
CA ASN A 255 0.39 28.15 -9.22
C ASN A 255 0.07 29.35 -10.12
N PRO A 256 -1.20 29.82 -10.20
CA PRO A 256 -1.56 30.97 -11.03
C PRO A 256 -0.86 32.26 -10.59
N LYS A 257 -0.50 32.42 -9.31
CA LYS A 257 0.17 33.62 -8.78
C LYS A 257 1.62 33.76 -9.22
N GLU A 258 2.31 32.65 -9.51
CA GLU A 258 3.70 32.70 -9.99
C GLU A 258 3.81 33.26 -11.41
N ASN A 259 2.74 33.16 -12.20
CA ASN A 259 2.69 33.75 -13.54
C ASN A 259 2.33 35.24 -13.53
N GLU A 260 1.64 35.73 -12.49
CA GLU A 260 1.33 37.16 -12.33
C GLU A 260 2.56 37.97 -11.91
N ASN A 261 3.46 37.41 -11.09
CA ASN A 261 4.71 38.07 -10.70
C ASN A 261 5.79 38.11 -11.79
N LYS A 262 5.56 37.48 -12.95
CA LYS A 262 6.47 37.46 -14.12
C LYS A 262 6.01 38.36 -15.26
N LYS A 263 4.90 39.09 -15.10
CA LYS A 263 4.41 40.11 -16.04
C LYS A 263 4.52 41.49 -15.41
#